data_AF-A9UV38-F1
#
_entry.id   AF-A9UV38-F1
#
_cell.length_a   1.000
_cell.length_b   1.000
_cell.length_c   1.000
_cell.angle_alpha   90.00
_cell.angle_beta   90.00
_cell.angle_gamma   90.00
#
_symmetry.space_group_name_H-M   'P 1'
#
loop_
_entity.id
_entity.type
_entity.pdbx_description
1 polymer ?
#
loop_
_entity_poly.entity_id
_entity_poly.type
_entity_poly.pdbx_seq_one_letter_code
_entity_poly.pdbx_strand_id
1 'polypeptide(L)'
;VGYIIITFQSEGERAYSFSGLDGNQRKCLHFALTSTPEFAFEPEYRCQSLFTRITLHTYFEYFIMLTIAANSFVMLMQHKDMDDDYKSALALCNVIFTGIFTFEALIKLFAYNPTAYFQDAWNWFDFIIVVGSLVDVAFYFAGTEAVSIGFLRLFRAARLIKLVSKGNDMKRLLWTFAKSLQALPSVALLIAMVFFVYAVIGMQVFGNMALRPDADVNAQVNFRDFSSALLVLFRTSTGENWQAIMYYCYLGPEDCRE
;
A
#
# COMPACT_ATOMS: atom_id res chain seq x y z
N VAL A 1 17.10 5.53 -21.55
CA VAL A 1 15.82 6.05 -20.98
C VAL A 1 15.25 7.19 -21.82
N GLY A 2 15.96 8.31 -21.99
CA GLY A 2 15.45 9.48 -22.75
C GLY A 2 14.96 9.14 -24.17
N TYR A 3 15.71 8.34 -24.92
CA TYR A 3 15.29 7.87 -26.25
C TYR A 3 13.93 7.14 -26.23
N ILE A 4 13.74 6.20 -25.29
CA ILE A 4 12.49 5.44 -25.15
C ILE A 4 11.32 6.39 -24.85
N ILE A 5 11.51 7.34 -23.95
CA ILE A 5 10.47 8.32 -23.62
C ILE A 5 10.07 9.13 -24.86
N ILE A 6 11.06 9.63 -25.60
CA ILE A 6 10.82 10.41 -26.83
C ILE A 6 10.10 9.55 -27.88
N THR A 7 10.51 8.29 -28.06
CA THR A 7 9.86 7.38 -29.00
C THR A 7 8.41 7.10 -28.61
N PHE A 8 8.13 6.77 -27.34
CA PHE A 8 6.77 6.53 -26.85
C PHE A 8 5.88 7.77 -26.96
N GLN A 9 6.42 8.96 -26.67
CA GLN A 9 5.71 10.22 -26.86
C GLN A 9 5.38 10.44 -28.35
N SER A 10 6.35 10.23 -29.24
CA SER A 10 6.16 10.42 -30.68
C SER A 10 5.13 9.44 -31.29
N GLU A 11 5.13 8.18 -30.84
CA GLU A 11 4.15 7.17 -31.25
C GLU A 11 2.75 7.49 -30.72
N GLY A 12 2.66 7.97 -29.47
CA GLY A 12 1.42 8.45 -28.88
C GLY A 12 0.82 9.62 -29.66
N GLU A 13 1.64 10.59 -30.07
CA GLU A 13 1.18 11.74 -30.87
C GLU A 13 0.75 11.33 -32.29
N ARG A 14 1.48 10.42 -32.95
CA ARG A 14 1.16 9.91 -34.29
C ARG A 14 -0.17 9.18 -34.35
N ALA A 15 -0.51 8.39 -33.33
CA ALA A 15 -1.77 7.66 -33.25
C ALA A 15 -3.01 8.58 -33.33
N TYR A 16 -2.82 9.87 -33.07
CA TYR A 16 -3.89 10.86 -32.96
C TYR A 16 -3.77 12.03 -33.95
N SER A 17 -2.83 11.97 -34.90
CA SER A 17 -2.58 13.04 -35.86
C SER A 17 -3.78 13.33 -36.78
N PHE A 18 -4.69 12.36 -36.95
CA PHE A 18 -5.82 12.45 -37.86
C PHE A 18 -6.96 13.36 -37.36
N SER A 19 -7.04 13.67 -36.06
CA SER A 19 -8.24 14.29 -35.49
C SER A 19 -8.31 15.82 -35.61
N GLY A 20 -7.28 16.52 -36.10
CA GLY A 20 -7.24 17.99 -36.21
C GLY A 20 -7.44 18.77 -34.90
N LEU A 21 -7.66 18.07 -33.78
CA LEU A 21 -7.88 18.60 -32.44
C LEU A 21 -6.59 18.44 -31.66
N ASP A 22 -6.18 19.49 -30.97
CA ASP A 22 -5.06 19.45 -30.03
C ASP A 22 -5.39 18.56 -28.81
N GLY A 23 -4.36 18.05 -28.13
CA GLY A 23 -4.49 17.15 -27.00
C GLY A 23 -5.34 17.72 -25.85
N ASN A 24 -5.24 19.03 -25.61
CA ASN A 24 -6.05 19.71 -24.58
C ASN A 24 -7.53 19.79 -24.98
N GLN A 25 -7.81 20.14 -26.24
CA GLN A 25 -9.18 20.21 -26.77
C GLN A 25 -9.88 18.85 -26.67
N ARG A 26 -9.15 17.76 -26.97
CA ARG A 26 -9.68 16.40 -26.86
C ARG A 26 -10.01 16.02 -25.42
N LYS A 27 -9.15 16.34 -24.45
CA LYS A 27 -9.42 16.08 -23.03
C LYS A 27 -10.67 16.80 -22.54
N CYS A 28 -10.83 18.07 -22.92
CA CYS A 28 -12.03 18.85 -22.60
C CYS A 28 -13.30 18.27 -23.26
N LEU A 29 -13.23 17.91 -24.54
CA LEU A 29 -14.36 17.33 -25.26
C LEU A 29 -14.76 15.97 -24.67
N HIS A 30 -13.79 15.11 -24.37
CA HIS A 30 -14.05 13.82 -23.71
C HIS A 30 -14.68 14.01 -22.33
N PHE A 31 -14.18 14.96 -21.53
CA PHE A 31 -14.79 15.28 -20.24
C PHE A 31 -16.25 15.71 -20.40
N ALA A 32 -16.53 16.65 -21.32
CA ALA A 32 -17.89 17.14 -21.56
C ALA A 32 -18.86 16.03 -22.03
N LEU A 33 -18.38 15.05 -22.79
CA LEU A 33 -19.21 13.94 -23.31
C LEU A 33 -19.38 12.79 -22.31
N THR A 34 -18.42 12.58 -21.39
CA THR A 34 -18.40 11.41 -20.49
C THR A 34 -18.71 11.76 -19.03
N SER A 35 -18.74 13.04 -18.65
CA SER A 35 -19.03 13.45 -17.27
C SER A 35 -20.44 13.06 -16.87
N THR A 36 -20.56 12.26 -15.81
CA THR A 36 -21.82 11.96 -15.14
C THR A 36 -21.97 12.85 -13.89
N PRO A 37 -23.20 13.19 -13.47
CA PRO A 37 -23.41 13.93 -12.24
C PRO A 37 -22.88 13.16 -11.04
N GLU A 38 -22.22 13.87 -10.12
CA GLU A 38 -21.78 13.30 -8.85
C GLU A 38 -22.97 13.30 -7.88
N PHE A 39 -23.23 12.16 -7.25
CA PHE A 39 -24.32 12.04 -6.28
C PHE A 39 -23.99 12.88 -5.04
N ALA A 40 -24.65 14.02 -4.90
CA ALA A 40 -24.62 14.81 -3.67
C ALA A 40 -25.61 14.22 -2.67
N PHE A 41 -25.13 13.81 -1.49
CA PHE A 41 -25.99 13.32 -0.43
C PHE A 41 -26.72 14.48 0.25
N GLU A 42 -28.06 14.47 0.20
CA GLU A 42 -28.91 15.41 0.94
C GLU A 42 -29.46 14.74 2.21
N PRO A 43 -29.30 15.35 3.40
CA PRO A 43 -29.78 14.78 4.66
C PRO A 43 -31.31 14.88 4.76
N GLU A 44 -31.97 13.77 5.09
CA GLU A 44 -33.44 13.67 5.15
C GLU A 44 -34.00 14.11 6.51
N TYR A 45 -33.21 13.97 7.58
CA TYR A 45 -33.62 14.24 8.97
C TYR A 45 -32.85 15.40 9.62
N ARG A 46 -33.47 16.09 10.61
CA ARG A 46 -32.84 17.20 11.36
C ARG A 46 -31.57 16.79 12.11
N CYS A 47 -31.59 15.65 12.80
CA CYS A 47 -30.42 15.15 13.52
C CYS A 47 -29.26 14.84 12.56
N GLN A 48 -29.59 14.25 11.41
CA GLN A 48 -28.63 13.96 10.35
C GLN A 48 -28.01 15.25 9.80
N SER A 49 -28.83 16.27 9.51
CA SER A 49 -28.35 17.59 9.07
C SER A 49 -27.36 18.23 10.04
N LEU A 50 -27.58 18.09 11.36
CA LEU A 50 -26.64 18.55 12.38
C LEU A 50 -25.30 17.81 12.30
N PHE A 51 -25.31 16.48 12.26
CA PHE A 51 -24.08 15.68 12.17
C PHE A 51 -23.32 15.91 10.87
N THR A 52 -24.04 16.07 9.75
CA THR A 52 -23.45 16.45 8.46
C THR A 52 -22.78 17.82 8.54
N ARG A 53 -23.43 18.80 9.19
CA ARG A 53 -22.84 20.13 9.40
C ARG A 53 -21.58 20.08 10.27
N ILE A 54 -21.56 19.23 11.29
CA ILE A 54 -20.37 19.02 12.14
C ILE A 54 -19.24 18.37 11.34
N THR A 55 -19.55 17.32 10.58
CA THR A 55 -18.56 16.55 9.80
C THR A 55 -17.92 17.40 8.71
N LEU A 56 -18.71 18.26 8.05
CA LEU A 56 -18.25 19.17 7.00
C LEU A 56 -17.55 20.43 7.55
N HIS A 57 -17.54 20.64 8.86
CA HIS A 57 -16.95 21.83 9.45
C HIS A 57 -15.42 21.75 9.40
N THR A 58 -14.77 22.75 8.81
CA THR A 58 -13.31 22.74 8.57
C THR A 58 -12.48 22.55 9.84
N TYR A 59 -12.96 23.06 10.98
CA TYR A 59 -12.27 22.87 12.27
C TYR A 59 -12.30 21.41 12.74
N PHE A 60 -13.37 20.68 12.47
CA PHE A 60 -13.47 19.25 12.79
C PHE A 60 -12.47 18.46 11.94
N GLU A 61 -12.35 18.78 10.65
CA GLU A 61 -11.36 18.17 9.77
C GLU A 61 -9.92 18.42 10.26
N TYR A 62 -9.57 19.67 10.59
CA TYR A 62 -8.25 20.01 11.15
C TYR A 62 -7.98 19.32 12.49
N PHE A 63 -8.98 19.22 13.36
CA PHE A 63 -8.85 18.50 14.63
C PHE A 63 -8.52 17.02 14.42
N ILE A 64 -9.21 16.34 13.51
CA ILE A 64 -8.93 14.94 13.19
C ILE A 64 -7.53 14.80 12.55
N MET A 65 -7.15 15.69 11.63
CA MET A 65 -5.81 15.68 11.03
C MET A 65 -4.71 15.85 12.07
N LEU A 66 -4.87 16.80 12.99
CA LEU A 66 -3.93 17.01 14.10
C LEU A 66 -3.84 15.78 15.00
N THR A 67 -4.97 15.13 15.27
CA THR A 67 -5.05 13.90 16.06
C THR A 67 -4.31 12.74 15.38
N ILE A 68 -4.44 12.58 14.06
CA ILE A 68 -3.68 11.60 13.28
C ILE A 68 -2.18 11.89 13.37
N ALA A 69 -1.77 13.15 13.19
CA ALA A 69 -0.37 13.55 13.30
C ALA A 69 0.18 13.27 14.71
N ALA A 70 -0.55 13.65 15.76
CA ALA A 70 -0.17 13.38 17.14
C ALA A 70 -0.04 11.88 17.44
N ASN A 71 -0.98 11.05 16.95
CA ASN A 71 -0.88 9.60 17.08
C ASN A 71 0.35 9.03 16.38
N SER A 72 0.70 9.60 15.22
CA SER A 72 1.89 9.21 14.46
C SER A 72 3.18 9.51 15.22
N PHE A 73 3.28 10.68 15.86
CA PHE A 73 4.40 11.02 16.74
C PHE A 73 4.51 10.05 17.92
N VAL A 74 3.39 9.69 18.54
CA VAL A 74 3.36 8.69 19.62
C VAL A 74 3.84 7.31 19.15
N MET A 75 3.56 6.91 17.90
CA MET A 75 4.12 5.68 17.35
C MET A 75 5.63 5.76 17.12
N LEU A 76 6.15 6.92 16.67
CA LEU A 76 7.59 7.12 16.46
C LEU A 76 8.40 7.09 17.76
N MET A 77 7.77 7.41 18.88
CA MET A 77 8.41 7.40 20.20
C MET A 77 8.65 5.98 20.76
N GLN A 78 8.09 4.94 20.15
CA GLN A 78 8.31 3.56 20.59
C GLN A 78 9.74 3.10 20.23
N HIS A 79 10.50 2.64 21.23
CA HIS A 79 11.84 2.09 21.05
C HIS A 79 11.99 0.73 21.75
N LYS A 80 13.03 -0.02 21.39
CA LYS A 80 13.37 -1.28 22.08
C LYS A 80 13.85 -0.97 23.51
N ASP A 81 13.53 -1.85 24.46
CA ASP A 81 13.98 -1.76 25.86
C ASP A 81 13.49 -0.49 26.60
N MET A 82 12.21 -0.14 26.40
CA MET A 82 11.54 0.95 27.11
C MET A 82 11.06 0.52 28.51
N ASP A 83 11.02 1.48 29.42
CA ASP A 83 10.49 1.28 30.77
C ASP A 83 8.99 0.94 30.76
N ASP A 84 8.54 0.13 31.71
CA ASP A 84 7.17 -0.40 31.74
C ASP A 84 6.13 0.70 31.96
N ASP A 85 6.47 1.73 32.73
CA ASP A 85 5.60 2.90 32.95
C ASP A 85 5.45 3.71 31.65
N TYR A 86 6.54 3.88 30.91
CA TYR A 86 6.53 4.57 29.62
C TYR A 86 5.72 3.81 28.57
N LYS A 87 5.88 2.47 28.52
CA LYS A 87 5.10 1.59 27.65
C LYS A 87 3.60 1.68 27.96
N SER A 88 3.24 1.72 29.24
CA SER A 88 1.86 1.85 29.70
C SER A 88 1.27 3.23 29.34
N ALA A 89 2.04 4.31 29.45
CA ALA A 89 1.64 5.64 29.03
C ALA A 89 1.38 5.72 27.51
N LEU A 90 2.28 5.15 26.69
CA LEU A 90 2.11 5.05 25.24
C LEU A 90 0.87 4.21 24.86
N ALA A 91 0.60 3.13 25.59
CA ALA A 91 -0.60 2.32 25.40
C ALA A 91 -1.88 3.10 25.71
N LEU A 92 -1.90 3.86 26.82
CA LEU A 92 -3.01 4.74 27.17
C LEU A 92 -3.28 5.79 26.08
N CYS A 93 -2.24 6.43 25.55
CA CYS A 93 -2.38 7.36 24.42
C CYS A 93 -3.02 6.66 23.21
N ASN A 94 -2.60 5.44 22.87
CA ASN A 94 -3.19 4.69 21.76
C ASN A 94 -4.68 4.37 21.98
N VAL A 95 -5.10 4.07 23.20
CA VAL A 95 -6.52 3.87 23.56
C VAL A 95 -7.30 5.17 23.35
N ILE A 96 -6.78 6.32 23.81
CA ILE A 96 -7.40 7.63 23.64
C ILE A 96 -7.58 7.97 22.16
N PHE A 97 -6.53 7.83 21.35
CA PHE A 97 -6.61 8.09 19.90
C PHE A 97 -7.60 7.17 19.20
N THR A 98 -7.63 5.89 19.58
CA THR A 98 -8.60 4.94 19.05
C THR A 98 -10.03 5.39 19.36
N GLY A 99 -10.30 5.82 20.59
CA GLY A 99 -11.60 6.37 20.98
C GLY A 99 -12.01 7.60 20.16
N ILE A 100 -11.08 8.53 19.90
CA ILE A 100 -11.36 9.71 19.05
C ILE A 100 -11.72 9.29 17.62
N PHE A 101 -11.00 8.35 17.02
CA PHE A 101 -11.30 7.86 15.67
C PHE A 101 -12.59 7.05 15.60
N THR A 102 -12.92 6.29 16.65
CA THR A 102 -14.22 5.62 16.76
C THR A 102 -15.34 6.65 16.80
N PHE A 103 -15.18 7.73 17.57
CA PHE A 103 -16.17 8.79 17.63
C PHE A 103 -16.32 9.53 16.30
N GLU A 104 -15.22 9.82 15.59
CA GLU A 104 -15.23 10.35 14.22
C GLU A 104 -16.07 9.46 13.29
N ALA A 105 -15.80 8.16 13.28
CA ALA A 105 -16.49 7.20 12.42
C ALA A 105 -17.99 7.10 12.75
N LEU A 106 -18.35 7.11 14.04
CA LEU A 106 -19.75 7.10 14.47
C LEU A 106 -20.48 8.37 14.04
N ILE A 107 -19.89 9.56 14.21
CA ILE A 107 -20.48 10.81 13.74
C ILE A 107 -20.74 10.74 12.23
N LYS A 108 -19.76 10.27 11.44
CA LYS A 108 -19.94 10.12 9.99
C LYS A 108 -21.02 9.10 9.64
N LEU A 109 -21.10 7.97 10.36
CA LEU A 109 -22.13 6.95 10.13
C LEU A 109 -23.55 7.44 10.47
N PHE A 110 -23.69 8.41 11.39
CA PHE A 110 -24.97 9.07 11.65
C PHE A 110 -25.24 10.25 10.70
N ALA A 111 -24.20 10.93 10.21
CA ALA A 111 -24.30 12.01 9.23
C ALA A 111 -24.69 11.49 7.85
N TYR A 112 -24.08 10.40 7.41
CA TYR A 112 -24.36 9.74 6.14
C TYR A 112 -25.17 8.48 6.41
N ASN A 113 -26.26 8.24 5.69
CA ASN A 113 -26.92 6.92 5.76
C ASN A 113 -25.86 5.82 5.51
N PRO A 114 -25.93 4.63 6.17
CA PRO A 114 -24.91 3.60 6.02
C PRO A 114 -24.61 3.24 4.56
N THR A 115 -25.65 3.25 3.72
CA THR A 115 -25.53 3.04 2.27
C THR A 115 -24.68 4.10 1.59
N ALA A 116 -24.86 5.38 1.92
CA ALA A 116 -24.06 6.49 1.40
C ALA A 116 -22.63 6.51 1.99
N TYR A 117 -22.48 6.18 3.28
CA TYR A 117 -21.17 6.11 3.93
C TYR A 117 -20.24 5.10 3.26
N PHE A 118 -20.76 3.91 2.95
CA PHE A 118 -19.98 2.81 2.37
C PHE A 118 -19.86 2.85 0.84
N GLN A 119 -20.47 3.82 0.16
CA GLN A 119 -20.21 4.08 -1.26
C GLN A 119 -18.84 4.73 -1.50
N ASP A 120 -18.34 5.52 -0.54
CA ASP A 120 -16.99 6.09 -0.62
C ASP A 120 -15.96 5.08 -0.11
N ALA A 121 -15.07 4.63 -1.00
CA ALA A 121 -13.98 3.70 -0.70
C ALA A 121 -13.06 4.22 0.43
N TRP A 122 -12.90 5.54 0.57
CA TRP A 122 -12.07 6.11 1.63
C TRP A 122 -12.72 6.03 3.01
N ASN A 123 -14.05 6.19 3.08
CA ASN A 123 -14.82 5.99 4.31
C ASN A 123 -14.88 4.50 4.69
N TRP A 124 -14.97 3.61 3.71
CA TRP A 124 -14.84 2.16 3.90
C TRP A 124 -13.48 1.80 4.51
N PHE A 125 -12.40 2.35 3.95
CA PHE A 125 -11.04 2.14 4.45
C PHE A 125 -10.84 2.69 5.88
N ASP A 126 -11.33 3.91 6.15
CA ASP A 126 -11.31 4.51 7.48
C ASP A 126 -12.03 3.62 8.52
N PHE A 127 -13.19 3.09 8.16
CA PHE A 127 -13.96 2.19 9.01
C PHE A 127 -13.20 0.89 9.35
N ILE A 128 -12.55 0.27 8.36
CA ILE A 128 -11.72 -0.92 8.59
C ILE A 128 -10.60 -0.63 9.60
N ILE A 129 -9.94 0.53 9.49
CA ILE A 129 -8.87 0.93 10.41
C ILE A 129 -9.40 1.10 11.84
N VAL A 130 -10.58 1.70 11.99
CA VAL A 130 -11.23 1.89 13.29
C VAL A 130 -11.59 0.54 13.92
N VAL A 131 -12.18 -0.38 13.15
CA VAL A 131 -12.51 -1.73 13.62
C VAL A 131 -11.24 -2.50 14.02
N GLY A 132 -10.21 -2.50 13.19
CA GLY A 132 -8.93 -3.15 13.51
C GLY A 132 -8.27 -2.56 14.76
N SER A 133 -8.40 -1.25 14.96
CA SER A 133 -7.91 -0.55 16.16
C SER A 133 -8.71 -0.90 17.42
N LEU A 134 -10.02 -1.07 17.32
CA LEU A 134 -10.86 -1.52 18.45
C LEU A 134 -10.52 -2.95 18.86
N VAL A 135 -10.28 -3.83 17.89
CA VAL A 135 -9.83 -5.21 18.14
C VAL A 135 -8.47 -5.20 18.85
N ASP A 136 -7.51 -4.40 18.38
CA ASP A 136 -6.20 -4.25 19.03
C ASP A 136 -6.31 -3.77 20.49
N VAL A 137 -7.17 -2.79 20.77
CA VAL A 137 -7.45 -2.32 22.13
C VAL A 137 -8.15 -3.40 22.98
N ALA A 138 -9.07 -4.17 22.40
CA ALA A 138 -9.74 -5.26 23.11
C ALA A 138 -8.76 -6.36 23.54
N PHE A 139 -7.83 -6.73 22.66
CA PHE A 139 -6.75 -7.68 23.00
C PHE A 139 -5.83 -7.15 24.10
N TYR A 140 -5.50 -5.86 24.07
CA TYR A 140 -4.72 -5.22 25.13
C TYR A 140 -5.39 -5.36 26.50
N PHE A 141 -6.70 -5.12 26.61
CA PHE A 141 -7.44 -5.29 27.88
C PHE A 141 -7.63 -6.75 28.30
N ALA A 142 -7.69 -7.68 27.35
CA ALA A 142 -7.85 -9.11 27.63
C ALA A 142 -6.55 -9.76 28.19
N GLY A 143 -5.42 -9.04 28.22
CA GLY A 143 -4.14 -9.57 28.68
C GLY A 143 -3.58 -10.69 27.79
N THR A 144 -4.14 -10.88 26.60
CA THR A 144 -3.75 -11.92 25.66
C THR A 144 -2.70 -11.38 24.71
N GLU A 145 -1.43 -11.42 25.12
CA GLU A 145 -0.31 -11.08 24.24
C GLU A 145 -0.11 -12.11 23.10
N ALA A 146 -0.76 -13.27 23.15
CA ALA A 146 -0.28 -14.45 22.42
C ALA A 146 -0.75 -14.62 20.96
N VAL A 147 -1.76 -13.90 20.46
CA VAL A 147 -2.32 -14.20 19.13
C VAL A 147 -2.36 -12.95 18.27
N SER A 148 -1.38 -12.83 17.34
CA SER A 148 -1.28 -11.80 16.29
C SER A 148 -0.65 -10.43 16.67
N ILE A 149 0.50 -10.44 17.35
CA ILE A 149 1.29 -9.22 17.59
C ILE A 149 1.77 -8.54 16.28
N GLY A 150 2.00 -9.28 15.19
CA GLY A 150 2.53 -8.72 13.93
C GLY A 150 1.48 -8.02 13.07
N PHE A 151 0.34 -8.66 12.84
CA PHE A 151 -0.67 -8.15 11.90
C PHE A 151 -1.47 -6.98 12.47
N LEU A 152 -1.78 -6.98 13.78
CA LEU A 152 -2.48 -5.85 14.41
C LEU A 152 -1.65 -4.56 14.42
N ARG A 153 -0.31 -4.67 14.43
CA ARG A 153 0.60 -3.53 14.24
C ARG A 153 0.46 -2.88 12.86
N LEU A 154 0.01 -3.61 11.84
CA LEU A 154 -0.26 -3.02 10.52
C LEU A 154 -1.44 -2.06 10.56
N PHE A 155 -2.48 -2.34 11.34
CA PHE A 155 -3.61 -1.39 11.49
C PHE A 155 -3.18 -0.09 12.18
N ARG A 156 -2.23 -0.17 13.11
CA ARG A 156 -1.60 1.02 13.70
C ARG A 156 -0.91 1.86 12.63
N ALA A 157 -0.04 1.25 11.82
CA ALA A 157 0.62 1.93 10.71
C ALA A 157 -0.37 2.44 9.64
N ALA A 158 -1.46 1.72 9.40
CA ALA A 158 -2.50 2.10 8.44
C ALA A 158 -3.20 3.42 8.82
N ARG A 159 -3.18 3.85 10.09
CA ARG A 159 -3.70 5.16 10.51
C ARG A 159 -2.99 6.33 9.80
N LEU A 160 -1.72 6.17 9.44
CA LEU A 160 -1.00 7.16 8.62
C LEU A 160 -1.66 7.35 7.25
N ILE A 161 -2.23 6.28 6.70
CA ILE A 161 -2.95 6.30 5.42
C ILE A 161 -4.27 7.09 5.56
N LYS A 162 -4.82 7.26 6.77
CA LYS A 162 -5.96 8.20 6.97
C LYS A 162 -5.60 9.64 6.61
N LEU A 163 -4.33 10.05 6.71
CA LEU A 163 -3.92 11.39 6.29
C LEU A 163 -4.09 11.58 4.78
N VAL A 164 -3.76 10.53 4.01
CA VAL A 164 -3.97 10.46 2.55
C VAL A 164 -5.45 10.61 2.20
N SER A 165 -6.34 10.00 2.99
CA SER A 165 -7.79 10.09 2.78
C SER A 165 -8.39 11.45 3.11
N LYS A 166 -7.64 12.39 3.70
CA LYS A 166 -8.06 13.78 3.90
C LYS A 166 -7.63 14.71 2.75
N GLY A 167 -6.54 14.40 2.06
CA GLY A 167 -6.02 15.22 0.97
C GLY A 167 -6.67 14.90 -0.38
N ASN A 168 -7.57 15.76 -0.87
CA ASN A 168 -8.21 15.57 -2.18
C ASN A 168 -7.21 15.46 -3.33
N ASP A 169 -6.12 16.22 -3.30
CA ASP A 169 -5.08 16.13 -4.32
C ASP A 169 -4.31 14.81 -4.23
N MET A 170 -4.03 14.33 -3.02
CA MET A 170 -3.39 13.03 -2.81
C MET A 170 -4.29 11.89 -3.32
N LYS A 171 -5.60 11.95 -3.07
CA LYS A 171 -6.57 11.00 -3.63
C LYS A 171 -6.52 10.97 -5.16
N ARG A 172 -6.51 12.14 -5.80
CA ARG A 172 -6.42 12.25 -7.27
C ARG A 172 -5.10 11.68 -7.80
N LEU A 173 -3.99 11.96 -7.14
CA LEU A 173 -2.68 11.42 -7.51
C LEU A 173 -2.64 9.88 -7.39
N LEU A 174 -3.12 9.33 -6.28
CA LEU A 174 -3.19 7.88 -6.13
C LEU A 174 -4.16 7.22 -7.09
N TRP A 175 -5.30 7.86 -7.37
CA TRP A 175 -6.26 7.36 -8.36
C TRP A 175 -5.66 7.34 -9.77
N THR A 176 -5.01 8.43 -10.18
CA THR A 176 -4.33 8.51 -11.49
C THR A 176 -3.19 7.51 -11.59
N PHE A 177 -2.42 7.34 -10.52
CA PHE A 177 -1.39 6.29 -10.44
C PHE A 177 -2.01 4.89 -10.56
N ALA A 178 -3.05 4.57 -9.80
CA ALA A 178 -3.73 3.28 -9.87
C ALA A 178 -4.30 3.01 -11.27
N LYS A 179 -4.86 4.03 -11.94
CA LYS A 179 -5.29 3.94 -13.34
C LYS A 179 -4.13 3.67 -14.29
N SER A 180 -2.96 4.27 -14.07
CA SER A 180 -1.78 3.98 -14.88
C SER A 180 -1.30 2.53 -14.71
N LEU A 181 -1.45 1.95 -13.50
CA LEU A 181 -1.12 0.54 -13.25
C LEU A 181 -2.02 -0.43 -14.00
N GLN A 182 -3.26 -0.05 -14.35
CA GLN A 182 -4.18 -0.91 -15.11
C GLN A 182 -3.67 -1.24 -16.53
N ALA A 183 -2.74 -0.45 -17.07
CA ALA A 183 -2.11 -0.70 -18.37
C ALA A 183 -0.87 -1.61 -18.30
N LEU A 184 -0.32 -1.85 -17.11
CA LEU A 184 0.88 -2.66 -16.89
C LEU A 184 0.70 -4.19 -16.83
N PRO A 185 -0.51 -4.80 -16.64
CA PRO A 185 -0.62 -6.25 -16.47
C PRO A 185 -0.04 -7.06 -17.63
N SER A 186 -0.20 -6.58 -18.87
CA SER A 186 0.34 -7.27 -20.05
C SER A 186 1.87 -7.36 -20.03
N VAL A 187 2.54 -6.28 -19.63
CA VAL A 187 4.01 -6.24 -19.51
C VAL A 187 4.47 -7.05 -18.29
N ALA A 188 3.76 -6.91 -17.17
CA ALA A 188 4.05 -7.68 -15.95
C ALA A 188 3.93 -9.20 -16.19
N LEU A 189 2.94 -9.64 -16.98
CA LEU A 189 2.77 -11.05 -17.35
C LEU A 189 3.95 -11.56 -18.20
N LEU A 190 4.43 -10.75 -19.14
CA LEU A 190 5.62 -11.10 -19.94
C LEU A 190 6.86 -11.26 -19.05
N ILE A 191 7.08 -10.32 -18.12
CA ILE A 191 8.19 -10.40 -17.15
C ILE A 191 8.04 -11.65 -16.27
N ALA A 192 6.83 -11.94 -15.78
CA ALA A 192 6.55 -13.13 -14.97
C ALA A 192 6.82 -14.43 -15.74
N MET A 193 6.48 -14.49 -17.03
CA MET A 193 6.78 -15.64 -17.90
C MET A 193 8.28 -15.85 -18.06
N VAL A 194 9.04 -14.77 -18.26
CA VAL A 194 10.51 -14.83 -18.32
C VAL A 194 11.08 -15.39 -17.01
N PHE A 195 10.64 -14.84 -15.86
CA PHE A 195 11.06 -15.32 -14.54
C PHE A 195 10.70 -16.80 -14.32
N PHE A 196 9.52 -17.23 -14.76
CA PHE A 196 9.10 -18.63 -14.68
C PHE A 196 10.01 -19.56 -15.47
N VAL A 197 10.29 -19.25 -16.74
CA VAL A 197 11.16 -20.07 -17.60
C VAL A 197 12.57 -20.16 -17.01
N TYR A 198 13.16 -19.02 -16.60
CA TYR A 198 14.49 -19.01 -16.01
C TYR A 198 14.55 -19.68 -14.64
N ALA A 199 13.48 -19.64 -13.84
CA ALA A 199 13.44 -20.35 -12.56
C ALA A 199 13.48 -21.86 -12.79
N VAL A 200 12.72 -22.38 -13.76
CA VAL A 200 12.73 -23.80 -14.13
C VAL A 200 14.10 -24.22 -14.66
N ILE A 201 14.68 -23.45 -15.58
CA ILE A 201 16.04 -23.72 -16.08
C ILE A 201 17.05 -23.69 -14.94
N GLY A 202 16.97 -22.69 -14.06
CA GLY A 202 17.83 -22.55 -12.90
C GLY A 202 17.74 -23.76 -11.97
N MET A 203 16.55 -24.25 -11.66
CA MET A 203 16.40 -25.47 -10.84
C MET A 203 17.05 -26.70 -11.48
N GLN A 204 16.88 -26.88 -12.79
CA GLN A 204 17.43 -28.05 -13.50
C GLN A 204 18.95 -28.01 -13.61
N VAL A 205 19.53 -26.83 -13.82
CA VAL A 205 20.98 -26.66 -14.02
C VAL A 205 21.73 -26.49 -12.69
N PHE A 206 21.13 -25.77 -11.75
CA PHE A 206 21.80 -25.24 -10.55
C PHE A 206 21.25 -25.79 -9.23
N GLY A 207 20.21 -26.64 -9.25
CA GLY A 207 19.54 -27.15 -8.05
C GLY A 207 20.41 -28.04 -7.15
N ASN A 208 21.41 -28.73 -7.72
CA ASN A 208 22.27 -29.65 -6.98
C ASN A 208 23.55 -29.01 -6.42
N MET A 209 23.68 -27.68 -6.46
CA MET A 209 24.85 -27.01 -5.89
C MET A 209 24.93 -27.16 -4.38
N ALA A 210 26.17 -27.22 -3.88
CA ALA A 210 26.45 -27.17 -2.45
C ALA A 210 26.00 -25.82 -1.90
N LEU A 211 25.42 -25.82 -0.70
CA LEU A 211 25.00 -24.59 -0.02
C LEU A 211 25.99 -24.32 1.11
N ARG A 212 26.58 -23.13 1.14
CA ARG A 212 27.48 -22.71 2.22
C ARG A 212 26.84 -21.54 2.99
N PRO A 213 26.89 -21.52 4.34
CA PRO A 213 26.26 -20.47 5.14
C PRO A 213 26.87 -19.09 4.88
N ASP A 214 28.17 -19.02 4.57
CA ASP A 214 28.89 -17.77 4.31
C ASP A 214 28.97 -17.38 2.82
N ALA A 215 28.30 -18.12 1.94
CA ALA A 215 28.30 -17.86 0.51
C ALA A 215 27.03 -17.13 0.05
N ASP A 216 27.12 -16.51 -1.14
CA ASP A 216 25.98 -15.86 -1.80
C ASP A 216 24.88 -16.83 -2.24
N VAL A 217 25.23 -18.12 -2.34
CA VAL A 217 24.29 -19.23 -2.52
C VAL A 217 24.26 -20.05 -1.23
N ASN A 218 23.16 -19.92 -0.50
CA ASN A 218 22.99 -20.47 0.85
C ASN A 218 21.60 -21.12 1.02
N ALA A 219 21.25 -21.50 2.24
CA ALA A 219 19.97 -22.15 2.55
C ALA A 219 18.74 -21.30 2.18
N GLN A 220 18.85 -19.98 2.16
CA GLN A 220 17.76 -19.04 1.87
C GLN A 220 17.75 -18.57 0.40
N VAL A 221 18.93 -18.53 -0.23
CA VAL A 221 19.14 -18.01 -1.59
C VAL A 221 19.76 -19.13 -2.43
N ASN A 222 18.93 -19.90 -3.15
CA ASN A 222 19.37 -21.04 -3.95
C ASN A 222 18.38 -21.43 -5.05
N PHE A 223 18.76 -22.41 -5.88
CA PHE A 223 17.96 -22.95 -6.96
C PHE A 223 17.33 -24.33 -6.65
N ARG A 224 17.16 -24.72 -5.37
CA ARG A 224 16.58 -26.04 -5.03
C ARG A 224 15.08 -26.09 -5.27
N ASP A 225 14.39 -25.04 -4.83
CA ASP A 225 12.94 -24.91 -4.93
C ASP A 225 12.55 -23.75 -5.84
N PHE A 226 11.35 -23.82 -6.41
CA PHE A 226 10.86 -22.82 -7.34
C PHE A 226 10.77 -21.41 -6.72
N SER A 227 10.31 -21.30 -5.48
CA SER A 227 10.20 -20.02 -4.76
C SER A 227 11.59 -19.40 -4.49
N SER A 228 12.55 -20.22 -4.08
CA SER A 228 13.93 -19.82 -3.84
C SER A 228 14.61 -19.38 -5.14
N ALA A 229 14.42 -20.14 -6.23
CA ALA A 229 14.92 -19.78 -7.56
C ALA A 229 14.32 -18.45 -8.05
N LEU A 230 13.03 -18.23 -7.81
CA LEU A 230 12.37 -16.96 -8.12
C LEU A 230 12.95 -15.80 -7.30
N LEU A 231 13.25 -16.00 -6.02
CA LEU A 231 13.90 -15.00 -5.17
C LEU A 231 15.32 -14.68 -5.67
N VAL A 232 16.09 -15.69 -6.08
CA VAL A 232 17.42 -15.50 -6.68
C VAL A 232 17.30 -14.65 -7.95
N LEU A 233 16.37 -14.97 -8.85
CA LEU A 233 16.15 -14.21 -10.08
C LEU A 233 15.66 -12.79 -9.81
N PHE A 234 14.83 -12.59 -8.79
CA PHE A 234 14.42 -11.27 -8.37
C PHE A 234 15.62 -10.44 -7.89
N ARG A 235 16.45 -11.02 -7.01
CA ARG A 235 17.69 -10.40 -6.51
C ARG A 235 18.67 -10.05 -7.63
N THR A 236 18.85 -10.94 -8.60
CA THR A 236 19.75 -10.65 -9.74
C THR A 236 19.15 -9.63 -10.70
N SER A 237 17.83 -9.62 -10.89
CA SER A 237 17.14 -8.63 -11.75
C SER A 237 17.19 -7.21 -11.20
N THR A 238 17.24 -7.04 -9.87
CA THR A 238 17.44 -5.76 -9.22
C THR A 238 18.92 -5.31 -9.24
N GLY A 239 19.81 -6.17 -9.77
CA GLY A 239 21.24 -5.92 -9.87
C GLY A 239 22.00 -6.22 -8.57
N GLU A 240 21.37 -6.85 -7.59
CA GLU A 240 22.00 -7.12 -6.30
C GLU A 240 22.88 -8.38 -6.36
N ASN A 241 24.20 -8.18 -6.20
CA ASN A 241 25.23 -9.20 -6.09
C ASN A 241 25.16 -10.36 -7.11
N TRP A 242 24.66 -10.09 -8.31
CA TRP A 242 24.46 -11.09 -9.35
C TRP A 242 25.79 -11.69 -9.84
N GLN A 243 26.87 -10.90 -9.82
CA GLN A 243 28.20 -11.33 -10.23
C GLN A 243 28.75 -12.43 -9.32
N ALA A 244 28.47 -12.38 -8.02
CA ALA A 244 28.97 -13.37 -7.08
C ALA A 244 28.18 -14.68 -7.19
N ILE A 245 26.86 -14.58 -7.40
CA ILE A 245 26.00 -15.73 -7.72
C ILE A 245 26.48 -16.38 -9.02
N MET A 246 26.75 -15.59 -10.07
CA MET A 246 27.28 -16.08 -11.34
C MET A 246 28.62 -16.81 -11.15
N TYR A 247 29.55 -16.22 -10.39
CA TYR A 247 30.86 -16.82 -10.12
C TYR A 247 30.72 -18.14 -9.35
N TYR A 248 29.83 -18.20 -8.35
CA TYR A 248 29.53 -19.42 -7.61
C TYR A 248 28.96 -20.52 -8.51
N CYS A 249 28.04 -20.16 -9.40
CA CYS A 249 27.47 -21.08 -10.38
C CYS A 249 28.49 -21.56 -11.42
N TYR A 250 29.53 -20.76 -11.71
CA TYR A 250 30.58 -21.08 -12.67
C TYR A 250 31.58 -22.10 -12.12
N LEU A 251 31.96 -22.01 -10.84
CA LEU A 251 32.92 -22.92 -10.20
C LEU A 251 32.41 -24.38 -10.12
N GLY A 252 31.11 -24.60 -10.31
CA GLY A 252 30.53 -25.94 -10.39
C GLY A 252 30.54 -26.71 -9.06
N PRO A 253 29.97 -27.92 -9.03
CA PRO A 253 29.84 -28.72 -7.82
C PRO A 253 31.13 -29.41 -7.35
N GLU A 254 32.19 -29.46 -8.18
CA GLU A 254 33.41 -30.24 -7.89
C GLU A 254 34.43 -29.49 -7.01
N ASP A 255 34.54 -28.16 -7.13
CA ASP A 255 35.38 -27.32 -6.23
C ASP A 255 34.73 -27.10 -4.84
N CYS A 256 33.59 -27.72 -4.58
CA CYS A 256 32.84 -27.60 -3.32
C CYS A 256 33.19 -28.68 -2.28
N ARG A 257 34.06 -29.65 -2.60
CA ARG A 257 34.56 -30.67 -1.66
C ARG A 257 35.96 -30.33 -1.13
N GLU A 258 36.04 -29.36 -0.24
CA GLU A 258 37.04 -29.30 0.83
C GLU A 258 36.36 -28.81 2.11
#